data_AF-A0A014KYE2-F1
#
_entry.id   AF-A0A014KYE2-F1
#
_cell.length_a   1.000
_cell.length_b   1.000
_cell.length_c   1.000
_cell.angle_alpha   90.00
_cell.angle_beta   90.00
_cell.angle_gamma   90.00
#
_symmetry.space_group_name_H-M   'P 1'
#
loop_
_entity.id
_entity.type
_entity.pdbx_description
1 polymer ?
#
loop_
_entity_poly.entity_id
_entity_poly.type
_entity_poly.pdbx_seq_one_letter_code
_entity_poly.pdbx_strand_id
1 'polypeptide(L)'
;MGDLKPIPEQVRPECRALAENLRELFGTVGVSLRVLAVRLHYDAGTVSRYLNGTVVPPAEFVDQLFTHAAKAAGRPPATEVVAHVHTLQRRALQATNKVGWELQRLRDRLADADRQRQQAEVRAEALSEALLVRKQRIAEMEVEQRRIAVAAAGRETRGAELDRLRQEREEVTAERDRLREEVARLQDALAQARRQALEAERRCEALEHQLQAEEEAAGAKAQSEEPASHRLSHAQEQVVVAEERARQLERELAALRSRAAAPDDRSPVESGRVPDVWGGVPRRNPRFTGRDELLAEVRERLEAAPP
;
A
#
# COMPACT_ATOMS: atom_id res chain seq x y z
N MET A 1 20.84 51.06 -99.49
CA MET A 1 20.67 51.93 -98.31
C MET A 1 19.86 53.14 -98.77
N GLY A 2 18.58 53.25 -98.44
CA GLY A 2 17.76 54.38 -98.93
C GLY A 2 18.16 55.66 -98.21
N ASP A 3 18.51 56.69 -98.97
CA ASP A 3 18.97 58.01 -98.49
C ASP A 3 18.02 58.63 -97.46
N LEU A 4 18.32 58.41 -96.18
CA LEU A 4 17.80 59.26 -95.12
C LEU A 4 18.55 60.58 -95.19
N LYS A 5 17.80 61.68 -95.32
CA LYS A 5 18.38 63.03 -95.22
C LYS A 5 19.11 63.19 -93.87
N PRO A 6 20.15 64.04 -93.79
CA PRO A 6 20.80 64.35 -92.51
C PRO A 6 19.75 64.87 -91.51
N ILE A 7 19.95 64.58 -90.22
CA ILE A 7 19.05 65.07 -89.15
C ILE A 7 19.14 66.60 -89.14
N PRO A 8 18.03 67.34 -89.32
CA PRO A 8 18.07 68.80 -89.39
C PRO A 8 18.71 69.42 -88.15
N GLU A 9 19.54 70.45 -88.29
CA GLU A 9 20.25 71.10 -87.17
C GLU A 9 19.29 71.68 -86.11
N GLN A 10 18.13 72.16 -86.55
CA GLN A 10 17.05 72.72 -85.73
C GLN A 10 16.30 71.71 -84.82
N VAL A 11 16.63 70.41 -84.88
CA VAL A 11 16.03 69.40 -83.99
C VAL A 11 16.66 69.48 -82.61
N ARG A 12 15.81 69.45 -81.57
CA ARG A 12 16.22 69.46 -80.16
C ARG A 12 17.20 68.32 -79.84
N PRO A 13 18.17 68.52 -78.93
CA PRO A 13 19.21 67.54 -78.67
C PRO A 13 18.64 66.19 -78.18
N GLU A 14 17.55 66.19 -77.40
CA GLU A 14 16.92 64.95 -76.93
C GLU A 14 16.26 64.15 -78.07
N CYS A 15 15.66 64.85 -79.04
CA CYS A 15 15.05 64.24 -80.22
C CYS A 15 16.11 63.73 -81.22
N ARG A 16 17.23 64.45 -81.34
CA ARG A 16 18.38 64.03 -82.14
C ARG A 16 18.99 62.74 -81.61
N ALA A 17 19.28 62.67 -80.31
CA ALA A 17 19.85 61.48 -79.68
C ALA A 17 18.96 60.24 -79.86
N LEU A 18 17.63 60.40 -79.73
CA LEU A 18 16.68 59.33 -80.02
C LEU A 18 16.73 58.93 -81.50
N ALA A 19 16.69 59.90 -82.42
CA ALA A 19 16.69 59.63 -83.85
C ALA A 19 17.96 58.90 -84.33
N GLU A 20 19.13 59.24 -83.78
CA GLU A 20 20.39 58.54 -84.06
C GLU A 20 20.31 57.06 -83.65
N ASN A 21 19.87 56.78 -82.43
CA ASN A 21 19.69 55.40 -81.95
C ASN A 21 18.63 54.63 -82.76
N LEU A 22 17.53 55.27 -83.15
CA LEU A 22 16.52 54.63 -84.01
C LEU A 22 17.03 54.36 -85.42
N ARG A 23 17.93 55.21 -85.95
CA ARG A 23 18.59 54.99 -87.24
C ARG A 23 19.57 53.83 -87.19
N GLU A 24 20.32 53.69 -86.09
CA GLU A 24 21.18 52.53 -85.87
C GLU A 24 20.36 51.23 -85.83
N LEU A 25 19.27 51.22 -85.05
CA LEU A 25 18.34 50.09 -85.01
C LEU A 25 17.73 49.81 -86.38
N PHE A 26 17.31 50.82 -87.12
CA PHE A 26 16.81 50.67 -88.49
C PHE A 26 17.87 50.05 -89.42
N GLY A 27 19.12 50.47 -89.30
CA GLY A 27 20.25 49.90 -90.04
C GLY A 27 20.37 48.39 -89.87
N THR A 28 20.11 47.88 -88.66
CA THR A 28 20.12 46.43 -88.39
C THR A 28 18.99 45.65 -89.07
N VAL A 29 17.86 46.31 -89.37
CA VAL A 29 16.73 45.67 -90.07
C VAL A 29 17.06 45.39 -91.55
N GLY A 30 17.97 46.19 -92.14
CA GLY A 30 18.52 45.93 -93.49
C GLY A 30 17.52 46.08 -94.65
N VAL A 31 16.38 46.74 -94.45
CA VAL A 31 15.35 46.96 -95.48
C VAL A 31 15.21 48.43 -95.86
N SER A 32 14.58 48.71 -97.00
CA SER A 32 14.27 50.10 -97.37
C SER A 32 13.22 50.71 -96.43
N LEU A 33 13.25 52.03 -96.28
CA LEU A 33 12.30 52.75 -95.42
C LEU A 33 10.84 52.49 -95.81
N ARG A 34 10.53 52.40 -97.11
CA ARG A 34 9.17 52.08 -97.59
C ARG A 34 8.75 50.66 -97.19
N VAL A 35 9.67 49.70 -97.26
CA VAL A 35 9.40 48.31 -96.84
C VAL A 35 9.21 48.21 -95.34
N LEU A 36 10.01 48.94 -94.54
CA LEU A 36 9.82 49.00 -93.09
C LEU A 36 8.47 49.65 -92.74
N ALA A 37 8.11 50.76 -93.39
CA ALA A 37 6.86 51.47 -93.13
C ALA A 37 5.63 50.58 -93.36
N VAL A 38 5.62 49.80 -94.45
CA VAL A 38 4.58 48.81 -94.71
C VAL A 38 4.51 47.73 -93.63
N ARG A 39 5.66 47.22 -93.17
CA ARG A 39 5.73 46.19 -92.11
C ARG A 39 5.22 46.69 -90.76
N LEU A 40 5.46 47.96 -90.46
CA LEU A 40 5.00 48.61 -89.23
C LEU A 40 3.58 49.20 -89.37
N HIS A 41 2.95 49.07 -90.54
CA HIS A 41 1.65 49.67 -90.85
C HIS A 41 1.59 51.21 -90.68
N TYR A 42 2.69 51.90 -90.97
CA TYR A 42 2.76 53.36 -91.00
C TYR A 42 3.02 53.88 -92.42
N ASP A 43 2.72 55.15 -92.67
CA ASP A 43 3.15 55.80 -93.89
C ASP A 43 4.66 56.11 -93.86
N ALA A 44 5.30 56.04 -95.03
CA ALA A 44 6.73 56.31 -95.17
C ALA A 44 7.13 57.74 -94.73
N GLY A 45 6.22 58.70 -94.83
CA GLY A 45 6.45 60.07 -94.37
C GLY A 45 6.56 60.17 -92.85
N THR A 46 5.71 59.45 -92.12
CA THR A 46 5.68 59.37 -90.67
C THR A 46 6.89 58.63 -90.12
N VAL A 47 7.25 57.48 -90.71
CA VAL A 47 8.48 56.76 -90.32
C VAL A 47 9.72 57.62 -90.58
N SER A 48 9.78 58.33 -91.70
CA SER A 48 10.87 59.28 -91.99
C SER A 48 10.93 60.41 -90.96
N ARG A 49 9.79 60.99 -90.58
CA ARG A 49 9.73 62.04 -89.54
C ARG A 49 10.22 61.55 -88.17
N TYR A 50 9.91 60.31 -87.79
CA TYR A 50 10.43 59.69 -86.56
C TYR A 50 11.95 59.46 -86.63
N LEU A 51 12.44 58.86 -87.72
CA LEU A 51 13.87 58.60 -87.91
C LEU A 51 14.70 59.88 -88.11
N ASN A 52 14.07 61.00 -88.49
CA ASN A 52 14.72 62.31 -88.60
C ASN A 52 14.57 63.15 -87.32
N GLY A 53 13.88 62.65 -86.29
CA GLY A 53 13.69 63.34 -85.02
C GLY A 53 12.80 64.57 -85.08
N THR A 54 12.07 64.81 -86.18
CA THR A 54 11.15 65.95 -86.31
C THR A 54 9.84 65.73 -85.57
N VAL A 55 9.46 64.47 -85.36
CA VAL A 55 8.36 64.05 -84.48
C VAL A 55 8.87 62.90 -83.61
N VAL A 56 8.49 62.89 -82.34
CA VAL A 56 8.86 61.82 -81.42
C VAL A 56 7.91 60.63 -81.61
N PRO A 57 8.42 59.41 -81.86
CA PRO A 57 7.56 58.25 -82.06
C PRO A 57 6.86 57.79 -80.77
N PRO A 58 5.66 57.18 -80.89
CA PRO A 58 5.00 56.50 -79.79
C PRO A 58 5.80 55.25 -79.35
N ALA A 59 5.58 54.76 -78.13
CA ALA A 59 6.36 53.65 -77.57
C ALA A 59 6.16 52.36 -78.38
N GLU A 60 4.93 52.16 -78.86
CA GLU A 60 4.51 51.03 -79.69
C GLU A 60 5.32 50.95 -81.00
N PHE A 61 5.68 52.09 -81.60
CA PHE A 61 6.55 52.12 -82.79
C PHE A 61 7.97 51.65 -82.46
N VAL A 62 8.50 52.07 -81.31
CA VAL A 62 9.85 51.67 -80.84
C VAL A 62 9.90 50.17 -80.55
N ASP A 63 8.87 49.62 -79.90
CA ASP A 63 8.73 48.19 -79.60
C ASP A 63 8.66 47.34 -80.88
N GLN A 64 7.87 47.78 -81.85
CA GLN A 64 7.78 47.10 -83.15
C GLN A 64 9.11 47.18 -83.91
N LEU A 65 9.82 48.31 -83.87
CA LEU A 65 11.15 48.42 -84.48
C LEU A 65 12.15 47.46 -83.84
N PHE A 66 12.16 47.34 -82.50
CA PHE A 66 12.97 46.34 -81.80
C PHE A 66 12.62 44.91 -82.22
N THR A 67 11.34 44.61 -82.37
CA THR A 67 10.87 43.29 -82.82
C THR A 67 11.41 42.96 -84.22
N HIS A 68 11.34 43.91 -85.15
CA HIS A 68 11.86 43.73 -86.51
C HIS A 68 13.39 43.66 -86.58
N ALA A 69 14.09 44.47 -85.76
CA ALA A 69 15.54 44.43 -85.63
C ALA A 69 16.01 43.09 -85.06
N ALA A 70 15.36 42.59 -84.01
CA ALA A 70 15.65 41.29 -83.41
C ALA A 70 15.44 40.14 -84.41
N LYS A 71 14.35 40.21 -85.19
CA LYS A 71 14.05 39.23 -86.24
C LYS A 71 15.09 39.24 -87.36
N ALA A 72 15.60 40.40 -87.75
CA ALA A 72 16.64 40.53 -88.77
C ALA A 72 18.02 40.10 -88.25
N ALA A 73 18.35 40.41 -86.99
CA ALA A 73 19.60 40.06 -86.35
C ALA A 73 19.65 38.62 -85.80
N GLY A 74 18.52 37.91 -85.76
CA GLY A 74 18.41 36.52 -85.28
C GLY A 74 18.59 36.35 -83.77
N ARG A 75 18.60 37.44 -82.99
CA ARG A 75 18.79 37.44 -81.53
C ARG A 75 17.88 38.47 -80.85
N PRO A 76 17.39 38.21 -79.63
CA PRO A 76 16.64 39.21 -78.87
C PRO A 76 17.54 40.42 -78.55
N PRO A 77 16.98 41.64 -78.50
CA PRO A 77 17.73 42.82 -78.11
C PRO A 77 18.10 42.72 -76.62
N ALA A 78 19.30 43.17 -76.26
CA ALA A 78 19.71 43.20 -74.87
C ALA A 78 18.77 44.12 -74.07
N THR A 79 18.36 43.67 -72.88
CA THR A 79 17.41 44.40 -72.02
C THR A 79 17.88 45.82 -71.69
N GLU A 80 19.20 46.01 -71.56
CA GLU A 80 19.82 47.32 -71.33
C GLU A 80 19.63 48.28 -72.51
N VAL A 81 19.75 47.80 -73.75
CA VAL A 81 19.57 48.60 -74.97
C VAL A 81 18.11 49.02 -75.12
N VAL A 82 17.18 48.10 -74.86
CA VAL A 82 15.73 48.41 -74.86
C VAL A 82 15.43 49.49 -73.82
N ALA A 83 15.89 49.32 -72.58
CA ALA A 83 15.69 50.29 -71.51
C ALA A 83 16.33 51.66 -71.83
N HIS A 84 17.49 51.68 -72.47
CA HIS A 84 18.18 52.89 -72.89
C HIS A 84 17.38 53.68 -73.93
N VAL A 85 16.91 53.02 -75.00
CA VAL A 85 16.15 53.68 -76.07
C VAL A 85 14.79 54.17 -75.57
N HIS A 86 14.08 53.43 -74.71
CA HIS A 86 12.86 53.94 -74.07
C HIS A 86 13.13 55.12 -73.14
N THR A 87 14.30 55.18 -72.51
CA THR A 87 14.68 56.35 -71.70
C THR A 87 14.91 57.59 -72.57
N LEU A 88 15.59 57.44 -73.71
CA LEU A 88 15.75 58.51 -74.70
C LEU A 88 14.39 58.95 -75.26
N GLN A 89 13.51 58.01 -75.56
CA GLN A 89 12.15 58.29 -76.05
C GLN A 89 11.34 59.09 -75.02
N ARG A 90 11.36 58.72 -73.74
CA ARG A 90 10.70 59.48 -72.66
C ARG A 90 11.25 60.90 -72.54
N ARG A 91 12.57 61.08 -72.62
CA ARG A 91 13.23 62.40 -72.58
C ARG A 91 12.82 63.27 -73.77
N ALA A 92 12.78 62.69 -74.97
CA ALA A 92 12.31 63.38 -76.17
C ALA A 92 10.82 63.75 -76.07
N LEU A 93 9.95 62.86 -75.58
CA LEU A 93 8.54 63.17 -75.36
C LEU A 93 8.36 64.30 -74.33
N GLN A 94 9.10 64.26 -73.22
CA GLN A 94 9.07 65.32 -72.19
C GLN A 94 9.45 66.69 -72.75
N ALA A 95 10.47 66.71 -73.62
CA ALA A 95 10.92 67.90 -74.30
C ALA A 95 9.84 68.47 -75.25
N THR A 96 9.19 67.61 -76.04
CA THR A 96 8.44 68.06 -77.24
C THR A 96 6.92 68.06 -77.06
N ASN A 97 6.36 67.17 -76.24
CA ASN A 97 4.91 67.01 -76.06
C ASN A 97 4.56 66.67 -74.59
N LYS A 98 4.21 67.70 -73.82
CA LYS A 98 3.85 67.59 -72.41
C LYS A 98 2.67 66.64 -72.17
N VAL A 99 1.64 66.66 -73.03
CA VAL A 99 0.44 65.81 -72.90
C VAL A 99 0.78 64.33 -73.16
N GLY A 100 1.56 64.04 -74.19
CA GLY A 100 2.01 62.67 -74.50
C GLY A 100 2.93 62.10 -73.41
N TRP A 101 3.80 62.94 -72.83
CA TRP A 101 4.63 62.56 -71.70
C TRP A 101 3.81 62.30 -70.41
N GLU A 102 2.82 63.15 -70.12
CA GLU A 102 1.93 62.96 -68.96
C GLU A 102 1.10 61.67 -69.07
N LEU A 103 0.58 61.35 -70.27
CA LEU A 103 -0.14 60.10 -70.51
C LEU A 103 0.75 58.87 -70.32
N GLN A 104 1.97 58.88 -70.87
CA GLN A 104 2.92 57.78 -70.67
C GLN A 104 3.29 57.61 -69.19
N ARG A 105 3.56 58.71 -68.49
CA ARG A 105 3.87 58.69 -67.04
C ARG A 105 2.72 58.12 -66.22
N LEU A 106 1.47 58.43 -66.57
CA LEU A 106 0.30 57.86 -65.89
C LEU A 106 0.15 56.36 -66.17
N ARG A 107 0.40 55.90 -67.40
CA ARG A 107 0.40 54.47 -67.76
C ARG A 107 1.48 53.69 -67.00
N ASP A 108 2.70 54.24 -66.95
CA ASP A 108 3.81 53.63 -66.21
C ASP A 108 3.47 53.51 -64.72
N ARG A 109 2.91 54.58 -64.12
CA ARG A 109 2.44 54.58 -62.72
C ARG A 109 1.32 53.58 -62.47
N LEU A 110 0.37 53.42 -63.39
CA LEU A 110 -0.69 52.43 -63.27
C LEU A 110 -0.11 51.01 -63.30
N ALA A 111 0.79 50.72 -64.24
CA ALA A 111 1.44 49.43 -64.33
C ALA A 111 2.28 49.10 -63.08
N ASP A 112 2.96 50.10 -62.49
CA ASP A 112 3.65 49.95 -61.21
C ASP A 112 2.69 49.66 -60.05
N ALA A 113 1.59 50.41 -59.96
CA ALA A 113 0.58 50.22 -58.92
C ALA A 113 -0.09 48.83 -59.03
N ASP A 114 -0.39 48.37 -60.25
CA ASP A 114 -0.94 47.04 -60.49
C ASP A 114 0.06 45.95 -60.07
N ARG A 115 1.35 46.08 -60.42
CA ARG A 115 2.39 45.14 -59.94
C ARG A 115 2.48 45.11 -58.42
N GLN A 116 2.43 46.27 -57.76
CA GLN A 116 2.47 46.35 -56.30
C GLN A 116 1.23 45.71 -55.67
N ARG A 117 0.04 45.93 -56.24
CA ARG A 117 -1.21 45.29 -55.81
C ARG A 117 -1.10 43.77 -55.86
N GLN A 118 -0.59 43.22 -56.96
CA GLN A 118 -0.53 41.76 -57.11
C GLN A 118 0.47 41.14 -56.15
N GLN A 119 1.60 41.81 -55.91
CA GLN A 119 2.56 41.38 -54.91
C GLN A 119 1.98 41.42 -53.49
N ALA A 120 1.19 42.44 -53.17
CA ALA A 120 0.52 42.55 -51.88
C ALA A 120 -0.55 41.45 -51.70
N GLU A 121 -1.32 41.14 -52.75
CA GLU A 121 -2.34 40.09 -52.76
C GLU A 121 -1.73 38.71 -52.51
N VAL A 122 -0.69 38.34 -53.26
CA VAL A 122 0.06 37.07 -53.05
C VAL A 122 0.63 36.98 -51.63
N ARG A 123 1.17 38.09 -51.09
CA ARG A 123 1.67 38.11 -49.71
C ARG A 123 0.54 37.94 -48.68
N ALA A 124 -0.61 38.56 -48.90
CA ALA A 124 -1.77 38.45 -48.02
C ALA A 124 -2.32 37.02 -47.99
N GLU A 125 -2.38 36.34 -49.14
CA GLU A 125 -2.77 34.94 -49.25
C GLU A 125 -1.81 34.03 -48.48
N ALA A 126 -0.49 34.18 -48.71
CA ALA A 126 0.53 33.38 -48.01
C ALA A 126 0.50 33.59 -46.48
N LEU A 127 0.29 34.83 -46.03
CA LEU A 127 0.15 35.12 -44.60
C LEU A 127 -1.14 34.53 -44.02
N SER A 128 -2.23 34.53 -44.78
CA SER A 128 -3.51 33.97 -44.36
C SER A 128 -3.42 32.45 -44.18
N GLU A 129 -2.76 31.76 -45.12
CA GLU A 129 -2.50 30.32 -45.03
C GLU A 129 -1.61 29.99 -43.83
N ALA A 130 -0.48 30.70 -43.67
CA ALA A 130 0.42 30.52 -42.53
C ALA A 130 -0.27 30.75 -41.18
N LEU A 131 -1.18 31.72 -41.11
CA LEU A 131 -1.97 32.02 -39.92
C LEU A 131 -2.98 30.90 -39.62
N LEU A 132 -3.62 30.34 -40.63
CA LEU A 132 -4.53 29.19 -40.47
C LEU A 132 -3.79 27.98 -39.91
N VAL A 133 -2.64 27.63 -40.48
CA VAL A 133 -1.80 26.51 -40.01
C VAL A 133 -1.36 26.73 -38.56
N ARG A 134 -0.92 27.94 -38.20
CA ARG A 134 -0.54 28.26 -36.81
C ARG A 134 -1.72 28.17 -35.84
N LYS A 135 -2.91 28.64 -36.22
CA LYS A 135 -4.12 28.53 -35.40
C LYS A 135 -4.51 27.06 -35.16
N GLN A 136 -4.45 26.23 -36.19
CA GLN A 136 -4.68 24.79 -36.06
C GLN A 136 -3.67 24.15 -35.11
N ARG A 137 -2.38 24.49 -35.24
CA ARG A 137 -1.34 23.97 -34.35
C ARG A 137 -1.54 24.39 -32.89
N ILE A 138 -1.99 25.63 -32.64
CA ILE A 138 -2.33 26.09 -31.29
C ILE A 138 -3.49 25.27 -30.73
N ALA A 139 -4.57 25.07 -31.51
CA ALA A 139 -5.71 24.27 -31.07
C ALA A 139 -5.34 22.81 -30.75
N GLU A 140 -4.47 22.19 -31.56
CA GLU A 140 -3.92 20.86 -31.28
C GLU A 140 -3.15 20.83 -29.95
N MET A 141 -2.27 21.81 -29.74
CA MET A 141 -1.49 21.91 -28.50
C MET A 141 -2.39 22.13 -27.28
N GLU A 142 -3.46 22.92 -27.39
CA GLU A 142 -4.42 23.14 -26.31
C GLU A 142 -5.18 21.84 -25.96
N VAL A 143 -5.58 21.06 -26.97
CA VAL A 143 -6.21 19.75 -26.74
C VAL A 143 -5.24 18.81 -26.02
N GLU A 144 -3.98 18.78 -26.43
CA GLU A 144 -2.97 17.93 -25.79
C GLU A 144 -2.67 18.38 -24.35
N GLN A 145 -2.56 19.68 -24.10
CA GLN A 145 -2.42 20.23 -22.75
C GLN A 145 -3.58 19.82 -21.84
N ARG A 146 -4.83 19.89 -22.35
CA ARG A 146 -6.01 19.43 -21.59
C ARG A 146 -5.95 17.93 -21.29
N ARG A 147 -5.51 17.10 -22.25
CA ARG A 147 -5.33 15.66 -22.03
C ARG A 147 -4.29 15.37 -20.96
N ILE A 148 -3.13 16.03 -21.02
CA ILE A 148 -2.07 15.91 -20.02
C ILE A 148 -2.57 16.33 -18.64
N ALA A 149 -3.31 17.44 -18.55
CA ALA A 149 -3.88 17.93 -17.30
C ALA A 149 -4.86 16.93 -16.67
N VAL A 150 -5.78 16.36 -17.46
CA VAL A 150 -6.72 15.32 -16.99
C VAL A 150 -5.96 14.07 -16.53
N ALA A 151 -4.95 13.64 -17.27
CA ALA A 151 -4.12 12.50 -16.90
C ALA A 151 -3.30 12.76 -15.62
N ALA A 152 -2.84 13.99 -15.40
CA ALA A 152 -2.15 14.39 -14.18
C ALA A 152 -3.09 14.38 -12.97
N ALA A 153 -4.28 14.97 -13.10
CA ALA A 153 -5.30 14.95 -12.04
C ALA A 153 -5.70 13.51 -11.66
N GLY A 154 -5.87 12.63 -12.66
CA GLY A 154 -6.14 11.20 -12.41
C GLY A 154 -4.99 10.44 -11.74
N ARG A 155 -3.74 10.89 -11.90
CA ARG A 155 -2.59 10.33 -11.18
C ARG A 155 -2.55 10.80 -9.74
N GLU A 156 -2.87 12.06 -9.49
CA GLU A 156 -2.94 12.64 -8.14
C GLU A 156 -4.03 11.97 -7.30
N THR A 157 -5.23 11.77 -7.84
CA THR A 157 -6.31 11.08 -7.13
C THR A 157 -5.94 9.64 -6.77
N ARG A 158 -5.34 8.89 -7.70
CA ARG A 158 -4.82 7.54 -7.43
C ARG A 158 -3.70 7.56 -6.39
N GLY A 159 -2.83 8.56 -6.40
CA GLY A 159 -1.79 8.75 -5.38
C GLY A 159 -2.40 8.93 -4.00
N ALA A 160 -3.37 9.82 -3.88
CA ALA A 160 -4.08 10.06 -2.62
C ALA A 160 -4.84 8.82 -2.12
N GLU A 161 -5.44 8.04 -3.02
CA GLU A 161 -6.09 6.76 -2.68
C GLU A 161 -5.09 5.73 -2.16
N LEU A 162 -3.93 5.59 -2.81
CA LEU A 162 -2.86 4.69 -2.35
C LEU A 162 -2.31 5.10 -0.99
N ASP A 163 -2.16 6.39 -0.72
CA ASP A 163 -1.67 6.88 0.58
C ASP A 163 -2.69 6.64 1.69
N ARG A 164 -4.00 6.80 1.42
CA ARG A 164 -5.06 6.41 2.36
C ARG A 164 -5.03 4.91 2.68
N LEU A 165 -4.96 4.05 1.65
CA LEU A 165 -4.89 2.60 1.85
C LEU A 165 -3.63 2.17 2.62
N ARG A 166 -2.51 2.88 2.43
CA ARG A 166 -1.29 2.65 3.23
C ARG A 166 -1.51 3.00 4.69
N GLN A 167 -2.12 4.16 4.98
CA GLN A 167 -2.45 4.56 6.36
C GLN A 167 -3.39 3.55 7.02
N GLU A 168 -4.47 3.15 6.36
CA GLU A 168 -5.39 2.12 6.86
C GLU A 168 -4.66 0.80 7.16
N ARG A 169 -3.74 0.38 6.28
CA ARG A 169 -2.94 -0.83 6.50
C ARG A 169 -2.01 -0.68 7.70
N GLU A 170 -1.39 0.48 7.87
CA GLU A 170 -0.52 0.77 9.03
C GLU A 170 -1.32 0.75 10.34
N GLU A 171 -2.52 1.34 10.36
CA GLU A 171 -3.43 1.31 11.50
C GLU A 171 -3.84 -0.12 11.87
N VAL A 172 -4.30 -0.92 10.90
CA VAL A 172 -4.67 -2.33 11.12
C VAL A 172 -3.46 -3.16 11.59
N THR A 173 -2.26 -2.86 11.07
CA THR A 173 -1.02 -3.53 11.49
C THR A 173 -0.70 -3.19 12.95
N ALA A 174 -0.82 -1.92 13.33
CA ALA A 174 -0.59 -1.46 14.69
C ALA A 174 -1.63 -2.04 15.66
N GLU A 175 -2.90 -2.10 15.27
CA GLU A 175 -3.95 -2.73 16.07
C GLU A 175 -3.69 -4.23 16.26
N ARG A 176 -3.35 -4.94 15.19
CA ARG A 176 -2.97 -6.36 15.26
C ARG A 176 -1.81 -6.59 16.22
N ASP A 177 -0.80 -5.72 16.20
CA ASP A 177 0.36 -5.87 17.07
C ASP A 177 0.01 -5.56 18.55
N ARG A 178 -0.82 -4.54 18.80
CA ARG A 178 -1.39 -4.29 20.15
C ARG A 178 -2.21 -5.46 20.67
N LEU A 179 -3.08 -6.04 19.84
CA LEU A 179 -3.89 -7.21 20.21
C LEU A 179 -3.01 -8.43 20.48
N ARG A 180 -1.92 -8.63 19.73
CA ARG A 180 -0.95 -9.70 20.00
C ARG A 180 -0.25 -9.51 21.34
N GLU A 181 0.17 -8.29 21.65
CA GLU A 181 0.75 -7.97 22.96
C GLU A 181 -0.26 -8.17 24.10
N GLU A 182 -1.53 -7.83 23.89
CA GLU A 182 -2.60 -8.07 24.86
C GLU A 182 -2.86 -9.57 25.05
N VAL A 183 -2.96 -10.34 23.97
CA VAL A 183 -3.10 -11.79 24.04
C VAL A 183 -1.93 -12.42 24.80
N ALA A 184 -0.69 -12.01 24.51
CA ALA A 184 0.48 -12.50 25.23
C ALA A 184 0.40 -12.18 26.74
N ARG A 185 0.05 -10.94 27.10
CA ARG A 185 -0.15 -10.53 28.51
C ARG A 185 -1.24 -11.34 29.20
N LEU A 186 -2.38 -11.56 28.55
CA LEU A 186 -3.48 -12.35 29.09
C LEU A 186 -3.10 -13.83 29.27
N GLN A 187 -2.33 -14.39 28.33
CA GLN A 187 -1.79 -15.76 28.45
C GLN A 187 -0.85 -15.89 29.65
N ASP A 188 0.05 -14.92 29.86
CA ASP A 188 0.95 -14.90 31.01
C ASP A 188 0.18 -14.77 32.33
N ALA A 189 -0.81 -13.87 32.39
CA ALA A 189 -1.67 -13.70 33.56
C ALA A 189 -2.46 -14.97 33.87
N LEU A 190 -3.02 -15.64 32.85
CA LEU A 190 -3.71 -16.92 33.01
C LEU A 190 -2.76 -18.02 33.52
N ALA A 191 -1.54 -18.09 32.99
CA ALA A 191 -0.54 -19.05 33.46
C ALA A 191 -0.16 -18.80 34.92
N GLN A 192 -0.03 -17.54 35.33
CA GLN A 192 0.23 -17.17 36.71
C GLN A 192 -0.93 -17.53 37.64
N ALA A 193 -2.18 -17.21 37.26
CA ALA A 193 -3.35 -17.57 38.05
C ALA A 193 -3.50 -19.08 38.23
N ARG A 194 -3.24 -19.87 37.17
CA ARG A 194 -3.21 -21.34 37.26
C ARG A 194 -2.14 -21.84 38.21
N ARG A 195 -0.94 -21.26 38.20
CA ARG A 195 0.12 -21.61 39.17
C ARG A 195 -0.30 -21.30 40.60
N GLN A 196 -0.88 -20.13 40.84
CA GLN A 196 -1.36 -19.72 42.17
C GLN A 196 -2.49 -20.63 42.68
N ALA A 197 -3.43 -21.02 41.81
CA ALA A 197 -4.48 -21.96 42.17
C ALA A 197 -3.92 -23.31 42.60
N LEU A 198 -2.96 -23.85 41.83
CA LEU A 198 -2.32 -25.13 42.15
C LEU A 198 -1.47 -25.07 43.43
N GLU A 199 -0.83 -23.93 43.71
CA GLU A 199 -0.16 -23.69 45.00
C GLU A 199 -1.16 -23.60 46.17
N ALA A 200 -2.31 -22.95 45.98
CA ALA A 200 -3.36 -22.87 46.98
C ALA A 200 -3.98 -24.23 47.27
N GLU A 201 -4.27 -25.03 46.24
CA GLU A 201 -4.75 -26.42 46.37
C GLU A 201 -3.76 -27.26 47.19
N ARG A 202 -2.47 -27.25 46.85
CA ARG A 202 -1.44 -27.96 47.64
C ARG A 202 -1.35 -27.51 49.09
N ARG A 203 -1.56 -26.22 49.37
CA ARG A 203 -1.59 -25.69 50.76
C ARG A 203 -2.83 -26.17 51.50
N CYS A 204 -3.99 -26.19 50.85
CA CYS A 204 -5.21 -26.74 51.42
C CYS A 204 -5.03 -28.23 51.74
N GLU A 205 -4.55 -29.04 50.79
CA GLU A 205 -4.26 -30.46 51.01
C GLU A 205 -3.31 -30.69 52.21
N ALA A 206 -2.24 -29.90 52.31
CA ALA A 206 -1.30 -30.00 53.43
C ALA A 206 -1.94 -29.62 54.78
N LEU A 207 -2.77 -28.58 54.82
CA LEU A 207 -3.52 -28.18 56.02
C LEU A 207 -4.58 -29.20 56.40
N GLU A 208 -5.27 -29.79 55.44
CA GLU A 208 -6.23 -30.89 55.65
C GLU A 208 -5.54 -32.10 56.26
N HIS A 209 -4.37 -32.50 55.73
CA HIS A 209 -3.56 -33.58 56.32
C HIS A 209 -3.10 -33.26 57.75
N GLN A 210 -2.69 -32.02 58.03
CA GLN A 210 -2.31 -31.59 59.38
C GLN A 210 -3.51 -31.61 60.34
N LEU A 211 -4.66 -31.09 59.89
CA LEU A 211 -5.90 -31.09 60.66
C LEU A 211 -6.32 -32.51 61.02
N GLN A 212 -6.32 -33.42 60.04
CA GLN A 212 -6.62 -34.84 60.23
C GLN A 212 -5.69 -35.49 61.26
N ALA A 213 -4.37 -35.21 61.19
CA ALA A 213 -3.40 -35.77 62.12
C ALA A 213 -3.59 -35.26 63.56
N GLU A 214 -3.88 -33.96 63.73
CA GLU A 214 -4.19 -33.36 65.04
C GLU A 214 -5.52 -33.87 65.59
N GLU A 215 -6.55 -34.03 64.75
CA GLU A 215 -7.85 -34.62 65.11
C GLU A 215 -7.69 -36.08 65.55
N GLU A 216 -6.92 -36.89 64.83
CA GLU A 216 -6.58 -38.27 65.21
C GLU A 216 -5.79 -38.32 66.51
N ALA A 217 -4.80 -37.43 66.71
CA ALA A 217 -4.04 -37.33 67.95
C ALA A 217 -4.89 -36.86 69.13
N ALA A 218 -5.81 -35.92 68.92
CA ALA A 218 -6.78 -35.48 69.92
C ALA A 218 -7.79 -36.58 70.26
N GLY A 219 -8.27 -37.32 69.26
CA GLY A 219 -9.11 -38.50 69.44
C GLY A 219 -8.40 -39.62 70.20
N ALA A 220 -7.13 -39.91 69.88
CA ALA A 220 -6.32 -40.87 70.60
C ALA A 220 -6.03 -40.43 72.05
N LYS A 221 -5.76 -39.14 72.29
CA LYS A 221 -5.66 -38.57 73.64
C LYS A 221 -6.95 -38.75 74.42
N ALA A 222 -8.11 -38.45 73.82
CA ALA A 222 -9.42 -38.65 74.44
C ALA A 222 -9.77 -40.14 74.69
N GLN A 223 -9.24 -41.08 73.89
CA GLN A 223 -9.39 -42.53 74.11
C GLN A 223 -8.40 -43.06 75.16
N SER A 224 -7.18 -42.51 75.23
CA SER A 224 -6.17 -42.87 76.24
C SER A 224 -6.47 -42.26 77.62
N GLU A 225 -7.05 -41.06 77.62
CA GLU A 225 -7.73 -40.45 78.75
C GLU A 225 -9.18 -40.93 78.77
N GLU A 226 -9.38 -42.25 78.94
CA GLU A 226 -10.65 -42.73 79.45
C GLU A 226 -10.91 -41.92 80.74
N PRO A 227 -11.97 -41.08 80.77
CA PRO A 227 -12.06 -40.01 81.75
C PRO A 227 -11.90 -40.62 83.13
N ALA A 228 -11.08 -40.01 84.00
CA ALA A 228 -10.86 -40.53 85.34
C ALA A 228 -12.18 -40.87 86.05
N SER A 229 -13.26 -40.14 85.72
CA SER A 229 -14.64 -40.41 86.09
C SER A 229 -15.19 -41.76 85.61
N HIS A 230 -14.97 -42.15 84.35
CA HIS A 230 -15.38 -43.47 83.83
C HIS A 230 -14.58 -44.59 84.49
N ARG A 231 -13.27 -44.41 84.71
CA ARG A 231 -12.43 -45.38 85.45
C ARG A 231 -12.84 -45.50 86.93
N LEU A 232 -13.15 -44.38 87.59
CA LEU A 232 -13.67 -44.35 88.97
C LEU A 232 -15.06 -44.98 89.07
N SER A 233 -15.97 -44.69 88.14
CA SER A 233 -17.31 -45.28 88.10
C SER A 233 -17.24 -46.80 87.96
N HIS A 234 -16.42 -47.29 87.03
CA HIS A 234 -16.26 -48.72 86.78
C HIS A 234 -15.59 -49.42 87.97
N ALA A 235 -14.64 -48.76 88.65
CA ALA A 235 -14.02 -49.25 89.88
C ALA A 235 -15.00 -49.26 91.06
N GLN A 236 -15.85 -48.22 91.22
CA GLN A 236 -16.89 -48.16 92.24
C GLN A 236 -17.94 -49.26 92.06
N GLU A 237 -18.41 -49.48 90.84
CA GLU A 237 -19.31 -50.59 90.53
C GLU A 237 -18.69 -51.96 90.87
N GLN A 238 -17.41 -52.16 90.55
CA GLN A 238 -16.71 -53.40 90.92
C GLN A 238 -16.57 -53.58 92.43
N VAL A 239 -16.35 -52.49 93.18
CA VAL A 239 -16.34 -52.51 94.66
C VAL A 239 -17.71 -52.90 95.20
N VAL A 240 -18.80 -52.33 94.67
CA VAL A 240 -20.17 -52.71 95.10
C VAL A 240 -20.44 -54.19 94.81
N VAL A 241 -20.09 -54.69 93.63
CA VAL A 241 -20.25 -56.11 93.29
C VAL A 241 -19.40 -57.02 94.20
N ALA A 242 -18.20 -56.58 94.56
CA ALA A 242 -17.33 -57.30 95.49
C ALA A 242 -17.90 -57.31 96.92
N GLU A 243 -18.44 -56.18 97.40
CA GLU A 243 -19.13 -56.09 98.68
C GLU A 243 -20.40 -56.95 98.73
N GLU A 244 -21.19 -56.98 97.65
CA GLU A 244 -22.37 -57.84 97.55
C GLU A 244 -22.00 -59.33 97.58
N ARG A 245 -20.94 -59.73 96.85
CA ARG A 245 -20.38 -61.08 96.94
C ARG A 245 -19.88 -61.41 98.34
N ALA A 246 -19.20 -60.48 99.01
CA ALA A 246 -18.75 -60.65 100.39
C ALA A 246 -19.94 -60.85 101.34
N ARG A 247 -20.98 -60.02 101.23
CA ARG A 247 -22.23 -60.18 102.02
C ARG A 247 -22.94 -61.50 101.72
N GLN A 248 -22.91 -61.97 100.47
CA GLN A 248 -23.48 -63.26 100.11
C GLN A 248 -22.70 -64.41 100.74
N LEU A 249 -21.37 -64.37 100.70
CA LEU A 249 -20.51 -65.33 101.39
C LEU A 249 -20.69 -65.29 102.92
N GLU A 250 -20.87 -64.10 103.50
CA GLU A 250 -21.20 -63.94 104.93
C GLU A 250 -22.55 -64.57 105.28
N ARG A 251 -23.57 -64.39 104.43
CA ARG A 251 -24.88 -65.06 104.59
C ARG A 251 -24.77 -66.57 104.45
N GLU A 252 -23.99 -67.06 103.51
CA GLU A 252 -23.73 -68.50 103.33
C GLU A 252 -23.01 -69.07 104.56
N LEU A 253 -22.00 -68.38 105.10
CA LEU A 253 -21.33 -68.74 106.35
C LEU A 253 -22.29 -68.68 107.56
N ALA A 254 -23.17 -67.68 107.62
CA ALA A 254 -24.19 -67.57 108.67
C ALA A 254 -25.24 -68.69 108.56
N ALA A 255 -25.66 -69.08 107.35
CA ALA A 255 -26.57 -70.19 107.09
C ALA A 255 -25.93 -71.55 107.45
N LEU A 256 -24.64 -71.71 107.18
CA LEU A 256 -23.89 -72.90 107.60
C LEU A 256 -23.73 -72.96 109.14
N ARG A 257 -23.55 -71.81 109.81
CA ARG A 257 -23.50 -71.71 111.28
C ARG A 257 -24.86 -71.91 111.95
N SER A 258 -25.96 -71.46 111.35
CA SER A 258 -27.32 -71.65 111.89
C SER A 258 -27.86 -73.07 111.66
N ARG A 259 -27.42 -73.75 110.58
CA ARG A 259 -27.68 -75.19 110.35
C ARG A 259 -26.96 -76.10 111.34
N ALA A 260 -25.95 -75.59 112.05
CA ALA A 260 -25.29 -76.27 113.16
C ALA A 260 -25.96 -76.00 114.53
N ALA A 261 -26.99 -75.15 114.61
CA ALA A 261 -27.48 -74.59 115.88
C ALA A 261 -28.97 -74.83 116.22
N ALA A 262 -29.69 -75.76 115.56
CA ALA A 262 -31.03 -76.15 116.01
C ALA A 262 -31.32 -77.66 115.86
N PRO A 263 -32.04 -78.30 116.82
CA PRO A 263 -31.96 -79.74 117.09
C PRO A 263 -33.21 -80.53 116.66
N ASP A 264 -33.03 -81.81 116.28
CA ASP A 264 -34.11 -82.80 116.33
C ASP A 264 -33.70 -83.99 117.22
N ASP A 265 -34.35 -83.97 118.37
CA ASP A 265 -34.77 -84.96 119.35
C ASP A 265 -34.42 -86.46 119.14
N ARG A 266 -33.69 -87.03 120.12
CA ARG A 266 -33.84 -88.40 120.71
C ARG A 266 -32.67 -88.75 121.64
N SER A 267 -33.01 -89.14 122.87
CA SER A 267 -32.15 -89.91 123.81
C SER A 267 -32.50 -91.42 123.69
N PRO A 268 -31.84 -92.39 124.36
CA PRO A 268 -30.48 -92.52 124.92
C PRO A 268 -29.72 -93.75 124.32
N VAL A 269 -28.43 -93.95 124.63
CA VAL A 269 -27.81 -95.20 125.15
C VAL A 269 -26.35 -94.88 125.57
N GLU A 270 -26.11 -94.89 126.87
CA GLU A 270 -24.82 -95.10 127.57
C GLU A 270 -24.51 -96.61 127.62
N SER A 271 -23.30 -97.14 127.72
CA SER A 271 -21.94 -96.64 127.90
C SER A 271 -20.97 -97.82 127.71
N GLY A 272 -19.70 -97.56 127.38
CA GLY A 272 -18.62 -98.54 127.61
C GLY A 272 -18.07 -99.32 126.40
N ARG A 273 -16.82 -98.98 126.09
CA ARG A 273 -15.73 -99.79 125.50
C ARG A 273 -15.74 -100.13 123.99
N VAL A 274 -14.90 -99.34 123.30
CA VAL A 274 -14.04 -99.60 122.12
C VAL A 274 -14.66 -100.46 120.99
N PRO A 275 -15.18 -99.82 119.91
CA PRO A 275 -15.94 -100.51 118.85
C PRO A 275 -15.08 -101.39 117.92
N ASP A 276 -15.53 -102.63 117.76
CA ASP A 276 -14.74 -103.77 117.26
C ASP A 276 -15.15 -104.26 115.85
N VAL A 277 -15.69 -103.39 114.97
CA VAL A 277 -16.11 -103.81 113.61
C VAL A 277 -15.81 -102.76 112.52
N TRP A 278 -14.67 -102.07 112.65
CA TRP A 278 -13.83 -101.73 111.47
C TRP A 278 -13.05 -102.98 111.00
N GLY A 279 -13.78 -104.11 110.94
CA GLY A 279 -13.44 -105.31 110.19
C GLY A 279 -13.79 -105.08 108.72
N GLY A 280 -12.94 -104.31 108.05
CA GLY A 280 -13.12 -103.99 106.63
C GLY A 280 -11.96 -103.23 106.00
N VAL A 281 -10.85 -103.04 106.71
CA VAL A 281 -9.58 -102.61 106.10
C VAL A 281 -9.02 -103.78 105.30
N PRO A 282 -8.87 -103.67 103.96
CA PRO A 282 -7.99 -104.56 103.23
C PRO A 282 -6.57 -104.35 103.75
N ARG A 283 -5.91 -105.45 104.13
CA ARG A 283 -4.54 -105.44 104.64
C ARG A 283 -3.62 -104.64 103.71
N ARG A 284 -2.79 -103.79 104.31
CA ARG A 284 -1.62 -103.12 103.73
C ARG A 284 -0.91 -104.07 102.75
N ASN A 285 -0.95 -103.75 101.46
CA ASN A 285 -0.08 -104.40 100.47
C ASN A 285 1.38 -103.98 100.81
N PRO A 286 2.26 -104.91 101.21
CA PRO A 286 3.65 -104.60 101.55
C PRO A 286 4.53 -104.27 100.31
N ARG A 287 3.93 -104.09 99.12
CA ARG A 287 4.61 -103.88 97.83
C ARG A 287 4.04 -102.73 96.96
N PHE A 288 3.29 -101.79 97.50
CA PHE A 288 3.01 -100.53 96.77
C PHE A 288 3.89 -99.40 97.29
N THR A 289 5.18 -99.55 96.99
CA THR A 289 6.21 -98.52 97.01
C THR A 289 6.12 -97.76 95.69
N GLY A 290 5.80 -96.47 95.73
CA GLY A 290 5.88 -95.63 94.53
C GLY A 290 4.88 -94.48 94.46
N ARG A 291 4.96 -93.54 95.41
CA ARG A 291 4.58 -92.14 95.15
C ARG A 291 5.02 -91.12 96.21
N ASP A 292 5.82 -91.52 97.18
CA ASP A 292 6.36 -90.59 98.17
C ASP A 292 7.42 -89.65 97.55
N GLU A 293 8.21 -90.13 96.58
CA GLU A 293 9.13 -89.29 95.79
C GLU A 293 8.38 -88.24 94.96
N LEU A 294 7.25 -88.60 94.35
CA LEU A 294 6.42 -87.69 93.54
C LEU A 294 5.74 -86.61 94.38
N LEU A 295 5.42 -86.90 95.65
CA LEU A 295 4.88 -85.90 96.58
C LEU A 295 5.97 -85.03 97.19
N ALA A 296 7.19 -85.55 97.34
CA ALA A 296 8.36 -84.76 97.73
C ALA A 296 8.81 -83.83 96.59
N GLU A 297 8.85 -84.29 95.34
CA GLU A 297 9.31 -83.53 94.16
C GLU A 297 8.36 -82.37 93.80
N VAL A 298 7.03 -82.54 93.99
CA VAL A 298 6.07 -81.44 93.85
C VAL A 298 6.22 -80.40 94.95
N ARG A 299 6.55 -80.84 96.18
CA ARG A 299 6.79 -79.94 97.31
C ARG A 299 8.10 -79.15 97.14
N GLU A 300 9.17 -79.79 96.67
CA GLU A 300 10.43 -79.11 96.37
C GLU A 300 10.32 -78.12 95.20
N ARG A 301 9.56 -78.44 94.14
CA ARG A 301 9.32 -77.53 93.00
C ARG A 301 8.51 -76.28 93.36
N LEU A 302 7.64 -76.36 94.37
CA LEU A 302 6.92 -75.20 94.89
C LEU A 302 7.79 -74.34 95.81
N GLU A 303 8.77 -74.92 96.50
CA GLU A 303 9.70 -74.19 97.37
C GLU A 303 10.94 -73.64 96.63
N ALA A 304 11.32 -74.21 95.48
CA ALA A 304 12.49 -73.81 94.68
C ALA A 304 12.16 -72.91 93.45
N ALA A 305 10.90 -72.52 93.25
CA ALA A 305 10.53 -71.52 92.25
C ALA A 305 10.83 -70.11 92.82
N PRO A 306 11.79 -69.34 92.25
CA PRO A 306 12.06 -67.97 92.70
C PRO A 306 10.84 -67.08 92.41
N PRO A 307 10.66 -65.97 93.16
CA PRO A 307 9.54 -65.04 92.97
C PRO A 307 9.51 -64.43 91.56
#